data_AF-E9UTZ1-F1
#
_entry.id   AF-E9UTZ1-F1
#
_cell.length_a   1.000
_cell.length_b   1.000
_cell.length_c   1.000
_cell.angle_alpha   90.00
_cell.angle_beta   90.00
_cell.angle_gamma   90.00
#
_symmetry.space_group_name_H-M   'P 1'
#
loop_
_entity.id
_entity.type
_entity.pdbx_description
1 polymer ?
#
loop_
_entity_poly.entity_id
_entity_poly.type
_entity_poly.pdbx_seq_one_letter_code
_entity_poly.pdbx_strand_id
1 'polypeptide(L)'
;MTRIYVPATLALLADWYAKGELPGTADGYAAPDDSEEAEYAALMSAADDSAALLAGPGRRVVVVVDAPAALGDQVVPLKLVAAVHADLADRPADADPDEDLGWFATQEIPQLIG
;
A
#
# COMPACT_ATOMS: atom_id res chain seq x y z
N MET A 1 14.81 -8.75 -6.77
CA MET A 1 13.44 -8.23 -6.71
C MET A 1 13.46 -7.17 -5.64
N THR A 2 12.74 -6.07 -5.81
CA THR A 2 12.62 -4.99 -4.85
C THR A 2 11.15 -4.93 -4.45
N ARG A 3 10.88 -5.12 -3.16
CA ARG A 3 9.55 -4.95 -2.60
C ARG A 3 9.35 -3.49 -2.21
N ILE A 4 8.29 -2.88 -2.75
CA ILE A 4 7.99 -1.46 -2.61
C ILE A 4 6.60 -1.31 -2.02
N TYR A 5 6.51 -0.53 -0.94
CA TYR A 5 5.29 -0.27 -0.19
C TYR A 5 4.73 1.09 -0.61
N VAL A 6 3.67 1.09 -1.41
CA VAL A 6 3.10 2.29 -2.02
C VAL A 6 1.92 2.78 -1.17
N PRO A 7 1.96 4.00 -0.60
CA PRO A 7 0.84 4.59 0.12
C PRO A 7 -0.35 4.81 -0.81
N ALA A 8 -1.55 4.48 -0.33
CA ALA A 8 -2.78 4.61 -1.10
C ALA A 8 -3.98 4.91 -0.19
N THR A 9 -5.17 4.97 -0.79
CA THR A 9 -6.46 4.96 -0.10
C THR A 9 -7.34 3.90 -0.76
N LEU A 10 -8.47 3.52 -0.14
CA LEU A 10 -9.43 2.63 -0.79
C LEU A 10 -9.91 3.16 -2.14
N ALA A 11 -10.09 4.48 -2.27
CA ALA A 11 -10.50 5.12 -3.52
C ALA A 11 -9.42 5.02 -4.61
N LEU A 12 -8.15 5.24 -4.25
CA LEU A 12 -7.03 5.05 -5.18
C LEU A 12 -6.87 3.59 -5.60
N LEU A 13 -6.94 2.67 -4.64
CA LEU A 13 -6.88 1.23 -4.92
C LEU A 13 -8.01 0.80 -5.86
N ALA A 14 -9.23 1.31 -5.67
CA ALA A 14 -10.36 1.01 -6.55
C ALA A 14 -10.13 1.51 -7.98
N ASP A 15 -9.62 2.73 -8.15
CA ASP A 15 -9.29 3.31 -9.45
C ASP A 15 -8.19 2.51 -10.17
N TRP A 16 -7.11 2.18 -9.47
CA TRP A 16 -5.99 1.40 -10.02
C TRP A 16 -6.43 -0.03 -10.37
N TYR A 17 -7.25 -0.65 -9.51
CA TYR A 17 -7.80 -1.97 -9.76
C TYR A 17 -8.65 -1.99 -11.03
N ALA A 18 -9.53 -1.01 -11.20
CA ALA A 18 -10.38 -0.88 -12.38
C ALA A 18 -9.58 -0.65 -13.67
N LYS A 19 -8.46 0.08 -13.59
CA LYS A 19 -7.56 0.34 -14.73
C LYS A 19 -6.62 -0.82 -15.06
N GLY A 20 -6.34 -1.68 -14.09
CA GLY A 20 -5.35 -2.75 -14.26
C GLY A 20 -3.91 -2.32 -13.95
N GLU A 21 -3.70 -1.11 -13.42
CA GLU A 21 -2.39 -0.50 -13.24
C GLU A 21 -2.34 0.59 -12.16
N LEU A 22 -1.17 0.77 -11.56
CA LEU A 22 -0.83 1.89 -10.68
C LEU A 22 -0.05 2.95 -11.47
N PRO A 23 -0.16 4.25 -11.14
CA PRO A 23 0.54 5.32 -11.85
C PRO A 23 2.07 5.27 -11.68
N GLY A 24 2.57 4.63 -10.62
CA GLY A 24 4.00 4.53 -10.30
C GLY A 24 4.25 4.05 -8.88
N THR A 25 5.52 4.04 -8.48
CA THR A 25 6.01 3.78 -7.12
C THR A 25 6.88 4.91 -6.57
N ALA A 26 6.77 6.13 -7.14
CA ALA A 26 7.63 7.27 -6.76
C ALA A 26 7.46 7.66 -5.28
N ASP A 27 6.22 7.60 -4.78
CA ASP A 27 5.88 7.86 -3.38
C ASP A 27 6.01 6.60 -2.50
N GLY A 28 6.56 5.50 -3.05
CA GLY A 28 6.68 4.22 -2.36
C GLY A 28 7.99 4.04 -1.62
N TYR A 29 7.95 3.22 -0.58
CA TYR A 29 9.11 2.88 0.26
C TYR A 29 9.64 1.51 -0.12
N ALA A 30 10.86 1.44 -0.64
CA ALA A 30 11.52 0.17 -0.93
C ALA A 30 12.16 -0.41 0.33
N ALA A 31 11.90 -1.69 0.63
CA ALA A 31 12.66 -2.39 1.66
C ALA A 31 14.12 -2.53 1.20
N PRO A 32 15.12 -2.17 2.03
CA PRO A 32 16.54 -2.26 1.66
C PRO A 32 17.04 -3.70 1.47
N ASP A 33 16.38 -4.67 2.11
CA ASP A 33 16.64 -6.10 1.99
C ASP A 33 15.36 -6.90 2.31
N ASP A 34 15.45 -8.22 2.22
CA ASP A 34 14.33 -9.16 2.42
C ASP A 34 14.11 -9.54 3.91
N SER A 35 14.65 -8.77 4.86
CA SER A 35 14.40 -9.02 6.28
C SER A 35 13.02 -8.52 6.69
N GLU A 36 12.38 -9.23 7.63
CA GLU A 36 11.06 -8.83 8.16
C GLU A 36 11.09 -7.43 8.77
N GLU A 37 12.18 -7.05 9.43
CA GLU A 37 12.35 -5.71 10.03
C GLU A 37 12.41 -4.61 8.97
N ALA A 38 13.14 -4.83 7.87
CA ALA A 38 13.22 -3.90 6.75
C ALA A 38 11.86 -3.74 6.04
N GLU A 39 11.16 -4.85 5.83
CA GLU A 39 9.81 -4.86 5.25
C GLU A 39 8.80 -4.14 6.15
N TYR A 40 8.83 -4.41 7.45
CA TYR A 40 7.97 -3.75 8.42
C TYR A 40 8.23 -2.24 8.50
N ALA A 41 9.49 -1.80 8.52
CA ALA A 41 9.84 -0.38 8.53
C ALA A 41 9.33 0.36 7.28
N ALA A 42 9.44 -0.26 6.10
CA ALA A 42 8.91 0.30 4.85
C ALA A 42 7.38 0.31 4.83
N LEU A 43 6.73 -0.75 5.32
CA LEU A 43 5.27 -0.82 5.48
C LEU A 43 4.76 0.30 6.38
N MET A 44 5.34 0.49 7.57
CA MET A 44 4.86 1.50 8.52
C MET A 44 5.08 2.92 7.99
N SER A 45 6.20 3.18 7.31
CA SER A 45 6.43 4.47 6.64
C SER A 45 5.36 4.76 5.58
N ALA A 46 5.02 3.76 4.76
CA ALA A 46 3.95 3.89 3.78
C ALA A 46 2.56 4.01 4.42
N ALA A 47 2.34 3.41 5.59
CA ALA A 47 1.09 3.52 6.32
C ALA A 47 0.88 4.93 6.88
N ASP A 48 1.93 5.59 7.38
CA ASP A 48 1.88 6.97 7.82
C ASP A 48 1.51 7.92 6.67
N ASP A 49 2.16 7.76 5.52
CA ASP A 49 1.84 8.54 4.31
C ASP A 49 0.42 8.24 3.81
N SER A 50 -0.03 6.99 3.88
CA SER A 50 -1.42 6.62 3.59
C SER A 50 -2.42 7.33 4.51
N ALA A 51 -2.11 7.46 5.81
CA ALA A 51 -2.94 8.21 6.74
C ALA A 51 -3.00 9.71 6.36
N ALA A 52 -1.88 10.29 5.91
CA ALA A 52 -1.83 11.68 5.46
C ALA A 52 -2.64 11.94 4.18
N LEU A 53 -2.93 10.92 3.37
CA LEU A 53 -3.83 11.02 2.21
C LEU A 53 -5.31 11.11 2.60
N LEU A 54 -5.68 10.76 3.84
CA LEU A 54 -7.05 10.80 4.31
C LEU A 54 -7.42 12.20 4.80
N ALA A 55 -8.60 12.69 4.43
CA ALA A 55 -9.12 13.99 4.89
C ALA A 55 -9.79 13.93 6.29
N GLY A 56 -9.68 12.80 6.99
CA GLY A 56 -10.38 12.51 8.25
C GLY A 56 -10.30 11.02 8.61
N PRO A 57 -11.23 10.51 9.44
CA PRO A 57 -11.31 9.09 9.75
C PRO A 57 -11.35 8.20 8.50
N GLY A 58 -10.70 7.04 8.57
CA GLY A 58 -10.63 6.12 7.45
C GLY A 58 -9.63 4.99 7.67
N ARG A 59 -9.38 4.24 6.61
CA ARG A 59 -8.42 3.12 6.59
C ARG A 59 -7.18 3.53 5.84
N ARG A 60 -6.03 3.27 6.43
CA ARG A 60 -4.76 3.23 5.70
C ARG A 60 -4.80 2.05 4.74
N VAL A 61 -4.19 2.25 3.58
CA VAL A 61 -4.02 1.26 2.52
C VAL A 61 -2.61 1.40 1.98
N VAL A 62 -1.86 0.31 1.98
CA VAL A 62 -0.52 0.21 1.42
C VAL A 62 -0.51 -0.90 0.39
N VAL A 63 -0.15 -0.59 -0.85
CA VAL A 63 -0.05 -1.58 -1.93
C VAL A 63 1.38 -2.06 -2.04
N VAL A 64 1.59 -3.37 -1.96
CA VAL A 64 2.91 -3.98 -2.05
C VAL A 64 3.18 -4.35 -3.50
N VAL A 65 4.23 -3.78 -4.08
CA VAL A 65 4.69 -4.05 -5.44
C VAL A 65 6.01 -4.80 -5.38
N ASP A 66 6.06 -5.97 -5.98
CA ASP A 66 7.32 -6.69 -6.24
C ASP A 66 7.76 -6.35 -7.68
N ALA A 67 8.84 -5.58 -7.81
CA ALA A 67 9.38 -5.13 -9.09
C ALA A 67 10.87 -5.52 -9.22
N PRO A 68 11.43 -5.64 -10.44
CA PRO A 68 12.86 -5.93 -10.60
C PRO A 68 13.76 -4.81 -10.07
N ALA A 69 13.26 -3.57 -10.01
CA ALA A 69 13.88 -2.39 -9.41
C ALA A 69 12.79 -1.34 -9.11
N ALA A 70 13.13 -0.27 -8.38
CA ALA A 70 12.25 0.89 -8.21
C ALA A 70 11.84 1.48 -9.57
N LEU A 71 10.53 1.61 -9.81
CA LEU A 71 9.97 2.01 -11.09
C LEU A 71 9.76 3.54 -11.18
N GLY A 72 9.72 4.25 -10.06
CA GLY A 72 9.50 5.69 -10.02
C GLY A 72 8.14 6.04 -10.61
N ASP A 73 8.07 6.99 -11.54
CA ASP A 73 6.83 7.39 -12.22
C ASP A 73 6.38 6.45 -13.35
N GLN A 74 7.03 5.30 -13.53
CA GLN A 74 6.62 4.34 -14.55
C GLN A 74 5.38 3.58 -14.11
N VAL A 75 4.39 3.51 -15.00
CA VAL A 75 3.15 2.73 -14.81
C VAL A 75 3.47 1.29 -14.42
N VAL A 76 2.84 0.82 -13.34
CA VAL A 76 3.03 -0.51 -12.78
C VAL A 76 1.80 -1.36 -13.09
N PRO A 77 1.92 -2.46 -13.87
CA PRO A 77 0.79 -3.34 -14.09
C PRO A 77 0.43 -4.08 -12.80
N LEU A 78 -0.88 -4.27 -12.52
CA LEU A 78 -1.37 -4.93 -11.29
C LEU A 78 -0.78 -6.32 -11.05
N LYS A 79 -0.31 -7.01 -12.09
CA LYS A 79 0.37 -8.32 -11.95
C LYS A 79 1.67 -8.27 -11.13
N LEU A 80 2.23 -7.08 -10.90
CA LEU A 80 3.39 -6.86 -10.02
C LEU A 80 2.98 -6.55 -8.58
N VAL A 81 1.69 -6.37 -8.31
CA VAL A 81 1.19 -6.26 -6.93
C VAL A 81 1.28 -7.63 -6.28
N ALA A 82 1.94 -7.69 -5.13
CA ALA A 82 2.10 -8.90 -4.34
C ALA A 82 1.01 -9.03 -3.27
N ALA A 83 0.62 -7.91 -2.65
CA ALA A 83 -0.37 -7.86 -1.58
C ALA A 83 -0.89 -6.43 -1.36
N VAL A 84 -1.90 -6.29 -0.51
CA VAL A 84 -2.35 -5.02 0.06
C VAL A 84 -2.35 -5.15 1.58
N HIS A 85 -1.82 -4.15 2.27
CA HIS A 85 -2.04 -3.97 3.70
C HIS A 85 -3.11 -2.90 3.92
N ALA A 86 -4.06 -3.16 4.80
CA ALA A 86 -5.10 -2.18 5.13
C ALA A 86 -5.59 -2.32 6.56
N ASP A 87 -6.08 -1.23 7.14
CA ASP A 87 -6.79 -1.29 8.41
C ASP A 87 -8.08 -2.12 8.25
N LEU A 88 -8.39 -2.97 9.24
CA LEU A 88 -9.54 -3.88 9.18
C LEU A 88 -10.90 -3.14 9.29
N ALA A 89 -10.88 -1.96 9.91
CA ALA A 89 -12.02 -1.08 10.11
C ALA A 89 -11.56 0.38 10.01
N ASP A 90 -12.51 1.29 9.81
CA ASP A 90 -12.23 2.72 9.78
C ASP A 90 -11.71 3.17 11.15
N ARG A 91 -10.61 3.92 11.14
CA ARG A 91 -9.98 4.45 12.35
C ARG A 91 -10.28 5.93 12.53
N PRO A 92 -10.29 6.46 13.77
CA PRO A 92 -10.30 7.90 13.98
C PRO A 92 -9.01 8.57 13.45
N ALA A 93 -9.06 9.88 13.21
CA ALA A 93 -7.95 10.63 12.61
C ALA A 93 -6.71 10.73 13.53
N ASP A 94 -6.90 10.59 14.84
CA ASP A 94 -5.86 10.59 15.87
C ASP A 94 -5.54 9.17 16.39
N ALA A 95 -5.92 8.13 15.63
CA ALA A 95 -5.52 6.76 15.93
C ALA A 95 -4.00 6.60 15.96
N ASP A 96 -3.54 5.66 16.78
CA ASP A 96 -2.11 5.38 16.94
C ASP A 96 -1.50 4.98 15.58
N PRO A 97 -0.44 5.69 15.11
CA PRO A 97 0.23 5.36 13.86
C PRO A 97 0.88 3.97 13.90
N ASP A 98 1.27 3.48 15.07
CA ASP A 98 2.01 2.23 15.24
C ASP A 98 1.11 0.98 15.25
N GLU A 99 -0.22 1.12 15.11
CA GLU A 99 -1.12 -0.04 14.98
C GLU A 99 -0.84 -0.83 13.70
N ASP A 100 -0.86 -2.16 13.83
CA ASP A 100 -0.67 -3.08 12.70
C ASP A 100 -1.81 -3.00 11.67
N LEU A 101 -1.46 -3.23 10.40
CA LEU A 101 -2.41 -3.38 9.29
C LEU A 101 -2.66 -4.86 9.00
N GLY A 102 -3.88 -5.19 8.58
CA GLY A 102 -4.19 -6.52 8.06
C GLY A 102 -3.52 -6.76 6.71
N TRP A 103 -3.10 -7.99 6.45
CA TRP A 103 -2.56 -8.43 5.15
C TRP A 103 -3.68 -9.03 4.30
N PHE A 104 -3.77 -8.60 3.04
CA PHE A 104 -4.74 -9.07 2.06
C PHE A 104 -4.03 -9.49 0.79
N ALA A 105 -4.38 -10.67 0.29
CA ALA A 105 -3.88 -11.16 -0.98
C ALA A 105 -4.55 -10.45 -2.16
N THR A 106 -3.96 -10.51 -3.35
CA THR A 106 -4.45 -9.77 -4.52
C THR A 106 -5.88 -10.15 -4.95
N GLN A 107 -6.30 -11.40 -4.73
CA GLN A 107 -7.67 -11.83 -4.99
C GLN A 107 -8.70 -11.28 -4.00
N GLU A 108 -8.25 -10.70 -2.87
CA GLU A 108 -9.10 -10.10 -1.83
C GLU A 108 -9.34 -8.59 -2.06
N ILE A 109 -8.65 -7.99 -3.05
CA ILE A 109 -8.79 -6.58 -3.41
C ILE A 109 -10.25 -6.22 -3.74
N PRO A 110 -11.02 -7.02 -4.52
CA PRO A 110 -12.43 -6.72 -4.78
C PRO A 110 -13.26 -6.57 -3.50
N GLN A 111 -13.05 -7.43 -2.50
CA GLN A 111 -13.77 -7.35 -1.22
C GLN A 111 -13.37 -6.11 -0.42
N LEU A 112 -12.11 -5.67 -0.51
CA LEU A 112 -11.63 -4.46 0.16
C LEU A 112 -12.26 -3.18 -0.40
N ILE A 113 -12.42 -3.09 -1.73
CA ILE A 113 -12.86 -1.87 -2.41
C ILE A 113 -14.38 -1.77 -2.61
N GLY A 114 -15.13 -2.87 -2.44
CA GLY A 114 -16.59 -2.91 -2.53
C GLY A 114 -17.10 -3.28 -3.92
#